data_AF-A0A8C1G767-F1
#
_entry.id   AF-A0A8C1G767-F1
#
_cell.length_a   1.000
_cell.length_b   1.000
_cell.length_c   1.000
_cell.angle_alpha   90.00
_cell.angle_beta   90.00
_cell.angle_gamma   90.00
#
_symmetry.space_group_name_H-M   'P 1'
#
loop_
_entity.id
_entity.type
_entity.pdbx_description
1 polymer ?
#
loop_
_entity_poly.entity_id
_entity_poly.type
_entity_poly.pdbx_seq_one_letter_code
_entity_poly.pdbx_strand_id
1 'polypeptide(L)'
;MALLKSTKILTGVGAQAPVLAVLQLRASSWWTEVQMGPPDPILGVTEAFKRDTNPKKMNLGVGAYRDDQGKPFVLNCVRKAEAQIAAKKLDKEYLPIGGMAEFSKACAQLALGPDNEVLKSGRSITVQTISGTGSLRVGANFVSRFHNVSRDVYLPKPSWGNHTPIFRDAGMQLKAYSYYDPKTCGFDFKGALDEISKIPEKSVIVLHACAHNPTGVDPRPEQWKEMAALIKKRNLLVFFDMAYQGFASGDIDRDAWAVRYFIEQGHNILLSQSFAKNMGLYGERVGGFTVVCKDAEEAKRVESQLKILIRPIYSNPPMNGARIASTILNTPELYKEWLVEVKGMADRIIKMREMLVSNLKKEGSTHNWQHVIDQIGMFCFTGLKPEQVERLIKEFSIYMTKDGRISVAGVTSANELQSLAEEHQNVHIIKLDVTSQENIERSASEVEQLVQEEGLNCLISNAGINVIANLETVTADKMLEKFHTNSVAPS
;
A
#
# COMPACT_ATOMS: atom_id res chain seq x y z
N MET A 1 -21.18 -44.33 34.41
CA MET A 1 -20.10 -44.93 35.23
C MET A 1 -19.73 -43.92 36.30
N ALA A 2 -19.75 -44.34 37.56
CA ALA A 2 -19.74 -43.54 38.81
C ALA A 2 -18.42 -42.75 39.02
N LEU A 3 -18.27 -41.72 39.89
CA LEU A 3 -18.62 -41.65 41.33
C LEU A 3 -18.73 -40.21 41.88
N LEU A 4 -19.80 -40.01 42.66
CA LEU A 4 -19.95 -39.34 43.98
C LEU A 4 -18.86 -38.40 44.52
N LYS A 5 -19.31 -37.19 44.92
CA LYS A 5 -19.03 -36.66 46.28
C LYS A 5 -20.26 -35.95 46.84
N SER A 6 -20.73 -36.49 47.96
CA SER A 6 -21.83 -36.05 48.79
C SER A 6 -21.40 -34.90 49.69
N THR A 7 -22.24 -33.87 49.82
CA THR A 7 -22.60 -33.32 51.13
C THR A 7 -23.93 -32.57 51.02
N LYS A 8 -24.97 -33.14 51.62
CA LYS A 8 -26.26 -32.49 51.86
C LYS A 8 -26.16 -31.65 53.13
N ILE A 9 -26.68 -30.43 53.10
CA ILE A 9 -27.41 -29.85 54.23
C ILE A 9 -28.75 -29.37 53.66
N LEU A 10 -29.83 -30.05 54.05
CA LEU A 10 -31.22 -29.69 53.78
C LEU A 10 -31.75 -28.96 55.00
N THR A 11 -32.24 -27.74 54.82
CA THR A 11 -33.21 -27.12 55.73
C THR A 11 -34.28 -26.38 54.90
N GLY A 12 -35.54 -26.60 55.27
CA GLY A 12 -36.66 -25.70 54.95
C GLY A 12 -37.51 -26.07 53.74
N VAL A 13 -38.49 -26.96 53.93
CA VAL A 13 -39.63 -27.14 53.03
C VAL A 13 -40.61 -25.98 53.26
N GLY A 14 -40.70 -25.06 52.29
CA GLY A 14 -41.78 -24.08 52.19
C GLY A 14 -42.57 -24.36 50.93
N ALA A 15 -43.85 -24.70 51.08
CA ALA A 15 -44.76 -25.00 49.99
C ALA A 15 -44.96 -23.78 49.08
N GLN A 16 -44.53 -23.87 47.82
CA GLN A 16 -45.01 -22.99 46.76
C GLN A 16 -45.36 -23.85 45.54
N ALA A 17 -46.57 -23.62 45.04
CA ALA A 17 -47.20 -24.30 43.92
C ALA A 17 -46.28 -24.36 42.69
N PRO A 18 -46.42 -25.37 41.81
CA PRO A 18 -45.71 -25.39 40.55
C PRO A 18 -46.33 -24.31 39.66
N VAL A 19 -45.83 -23.08 39.76
CA VAL A 19 -45.96 -22.13 38.67
C VAL A 19 -45.15 -22.76 37.54
N LEU A 20 -45.81 -23.14 36.44
CA LEU A 20 -45.12 -23.36 35.18
C LEU A 20 -44.37 -22.06 34.88
N ALA A 21 -43.13 -21.97 35.32
CA ALA A 21 -42.22 -20.98 34.80
C ALA A 21 -42.08 -21.34 33.33
N VAL A 22 -42.75 -20.57 32.49
CA VAL A 22 -42.45 -20.53 31.07
C VAL A 22 -40.96 -20.18 31.02
N LEU A 23 -40.12 -21.19 30.85
CA LEU A 23 -38.74 -21.00 30.43
C LEU A 23 -38.88 -20.23 29.12
N GLN A 24 -38.68 -18.91 29.18
CA GLN A 24 -38.39 -18.13 28.01
C GLN A 24 -37.13 -18.77 27.44
N LEU A 25 -37.31 -19.70 26.51
CA LEU A 25 -36.28 -20.11 25.57
C LEU A 25 -35.83 -18.81 24.95
N ARG A 26 -34.73 -18.24 25.46
CA ARG A 26 -34.07 -17.13 24.80
C ARG A 26 -33.82 -17.64 23.39
N ALA A 27 -34.46 -17.02 22.41
CA ALA A 27 -34.24 -17.35 21.02
C ALA A 27 -32.73 -17.35 20.81
N SER A 28 -32.19 -18.49 20.38
CA SER A 28 -30.76 -18.59 20.08
C SER A 28 -30.43 -17.55 19.01
N SER A 29 -29.31 -16.85 19.16
CA SER A 29 -28.87 -15.93 18.13
C SER A 29 -28.29 -16.74 16.98
N TRP A 30 -28.69 -16.41 15.75
CA TRP A 30 -28.13 -16.95 14.51
C TRP A 30 -26.60 -16.80 14.44
N TRP A 31 -26.03 -15.85 15.19
CA TRP A 31 -24.63 -15.45 15.11
C TRP A 31 -23.81 -15.82 16.35
N THR A 32 -24.34 -16.66 17.23
CA THR A 32 -23.67 -17.04 18.50
C THR A 32 -22.28 -17.63 18.28
N GLU A 33 -22.10 -18.40 17.19
CA GLU A 33 -20.84 -19.08 16.86
C GLU A 33 -19.91 -18.25 15.96
N VAL A 34 -20.33 -17.07 15.51
CA VAL A 34 -19.51 -16.21 14.64
C VAL A 34 -18.37 -15.63 15.47
N GLN A 35 -17.17 -16.16 15.26
CA GLN A 35 -15.97 -15.71 15.93
C GLN A 35 -15.54 -14.31 15.46
N MET A 36 -14.98 -13.52 16.36
CA MET A 36 -14.36 -12.25 16.01
C MET A 36 -13.20 -12.50 15.03
N GLY A 37 -13.22 -11.79 13.89
CA GLY A 37 -12.13 -11.86 12.92
C GLY A 37 -10.81 -11.34 13.50
N PRO A 38 -9.64 -11.82 13.02
CA PRO A 38 -8.36 -11.26 13.43
C PRO A 38 -8.26 -9.79 12.98
N PRO A 39 -7.65 -8.90 13.79
CA PRO A 39 -7.43 -7.52 13.38
C PRO A 39 -6.50 -7.44 12.16
N ASP A 40 -6.79 -6.55 11.22
CA ASP A 40 -5.92 -6.30 10.07
C ASP A 40 -4.60 -5.68 10.56
N PRO A 41 -3.43 -6.30 10.27
CA PRO A 41 -2.15 -5.82 10.78
C PRO A 41 -1.78 -4.39 10.36
N ILE A 42 -2.26 -3.91 9.22
CA ILE A 42 -1.99 -2.55 8.71
C ILE A 42 -2.96 -1.54 9.37
N LEU A 43 -4.24 -1.91 9.51
CA LEU A 43 -5.22 -1.05 10.19
C LEU A 43 -4.85 -0.84 11.67
N GLY A 44 -4.44 -1.90 12.36
CA GLY A 44 -4.01 -1.83 13.76
C GLY A 44 -2.86 -0.84 13.99
N VAL A 45 -1.89 -0.77 13.07
CA VAL A 45 -0.79 0.21 13.12
C VAL A 45 -1.30 1.65 13.00
N THR A 46 -2.25 1.90 12.08
CA THR A 46 -2.83 3.24 11.89
C THR A 46 -3.70 3.66 13.07
N GLU A 47 -4.45 2.74 13.67
CA GLU A 47 -5.24 3.03 14.88
C GLU A 47 -4.35 3.35 16.07
N ALA A 48 -3.27 2.59 16.27
CA ALA A 48 -2.30 2.87 17.33
C ALA A 48 -1.65 4.25 17.13
N PHE A 49 -1.21 4.58 15.91
CA PHE A 49 -0.71 5.90 15.55
C PHE A 49 -1.72 7.02 15.86
N LYS A 50 -3.01 6.80 15.58
CA LYS A 50 -4.05 7.82 15.87
C LYS A 50 -4.24 8.05 17.37
N ARG A 51 -4.14 7.00 18.20
CA ARG A 51 -4.27 7.08 19.66
C ARG A 51 -3.06 7.72 20.35
N ASP A 52 -1.89 7.65 19.74
CA ASP A 52 -0.67 8.25 20.28
C ASP A 52 -0.76 9.79 20.33
N THR A 53 -0.37 10.39 21.45
CA THR A 53 -0.38 11.85 21.65
C THR A 53 0.98 12.51 21.43
N ASN A 54 2.04 11.74 21.17
CA ASN A 54 3.37 12.26 20.89
C ASN A 54 3.35 13.14 19.63
N PRO A 55 3.74 14.44 19.69
CA PRO A 55 3.74 15.31 18.52
C PRO A 55 4.76 14.89 17.44
N LYS A 56 5.79 14.11 17.81
CA LYS A 56 6.82 13.58 16.90
C LYS A 56 6.42 12.25 16.24
N LYS A 57 5.20 11.74 16.49
CA LYS A 57 4.77 10.44 15.96
C LYS A 57 4.77 10.40 14.43
N MET A 58 5.18 9.27 13.86
CA MET A 58 5.21 9.06 12.41
C MET A 58 4.42 7.82 12.01
N ASN A 59 3.62 7.92 10.95
CA ASN A 59 2.90 6.78 10.38
C ASN A 59 3.59 6.28 9.11
N LEU A 60 4.43 5.27 9.26
CA LEU A 60 5.06 4.53 8.18
C LEU A 60 4.28 3.25 7.82
N GLY A 61 3.10 3.04 8.40
CA GLY A 61 2.18 1.95 8.03
C GLY A 61 1.21 2.29 6.90
N VAL A 62 1.09 3.58 6.54
CA VAL A 62 0.05 4.07 5.63
C VAL A 62 0.22 3.59 4.18
N GLY A 63 -0.82 2.97 3.62
CA GLY A 63 -0.83 2.45 2.24
C GLY A 63 -1.23 3.47 1.16
N ALA A 64 -0.97 4.76 1.38
CA ALA A 64 -1.35 5.84 0.48
C ALA A 64 -0.29 6.95 0.48
N TYR A 65 -0.15 7.64 -0.65
CA TYR A 65 0.78 8.75 -0.81
C TYR A 65 0.41 9.92 0.12
N ARG A 66 1.43 10.64 0.57
CA ARG A 66 1.31 11.90 1.29
C ARG A 66 2.28 12.89 0.69
N ASP A 67 1.87 14.16 0.70
CA ASP A 67 2.76 15.27 0.40
C ASP A 67 3.85 15.42 1.47
N ASP A 68 4.69 16.44 1.32
CA ASP A 68 5.82 16.64 2.22
C ASP A 68 5.42 17.17 3.60
N GLN A 69 4.16 17.62 3.77
CA GLN A 69 3.56 17.97 5.05
C GLN A 69 2.83 16.78 5.69
N GLY A 70 2.94 15.59 5.11
CA GLY A 70 2.30 14.37 5.60
C GLY A 70 0.77 14.37 5.40
N LYS A 71 0.23 15.20 4.51
CA LYS A 71 -1.21 15.31 4.23
C LYS A 71 -1.62 14.50 3.00
N PRO A 72 -2.90 14.07 2.92
CA PRO A 72 -3.43 13.49 1.69
C PRO A 72 -3.30 14.47 0.52
N PHE A 73 -2.85 13.96 -0.63
CA PHE A 73 -2.63 14.76 -1.82
C PHE A 73 -3.66 14.42 -2.90
N VAL A 74 -4.43 15.41 -3.36
CA VAL A 74 -5.33 15.28 -4.51
C VAL A 74 -4.71 16.03 -5.67
N LEU A 75 -4.46 15.33 -6.78
CA LEU A 75 -3.84 15.89 -7.97
C LEU A 75 -4.70 17.04 -8.54
N ASN A 76 -4.04 18.07 -9.07
CA ASN A 76 -4.72 19.19 -9.72
C ASN A 76 -5.44 18.74 -10.99
N CYS A 77 -4.86 17.81 -11.77
CA CYS A 77 -5.56 17.25 -12.94
C CYS A 77 -6.86 16.54 -12.54
N VAL A 78 -6.91 15.91 -11.36
CA VAL A 78 -8.13 15.32 -10.78
C VAL A 78 -9.14 16.40 -10.44
N ARG A 79 -8.74 17.46 -9.73
CA ARG A 79 -9.64 18.60 -9.40
C ARG A 79 -10.21 19.26 -10.65
N LYS A 80 -9.39 19.44 -11.69
CA LYS A 80 -9.83 20.00 -12.98
C LYS A 80 -10.81 19.07 -13.69
N ALA A 81 -10.55 17.76 -13.70
CA ALA A 81 -11.48 16.78 -14.25
C ALA A 81 -12.82 16.77 -13.49
N GLU A 82 -12.80 16.80 -12.16
CA GLU A 82 -14.01 16.91 -11.33
C GLU A 82 -14.84 18.16 -11.71
N ALA A 83 -14.20 19.32 -11.83
CA ALA A 83 -14.86 20.57 -12.21
C ALA A 83 -15.48 20.49 -13.61
N GLN A 84 -14.76 19.94 -14.59
CA GLN A 84 -15.28 19.73 -15.94
C GLN A 84 -16.48 18.77 -15.98
N ILE A 85 -16.46 17.71 -15.16
CA ILE A 85 -17.57 16.75 -15.07
C ILE A 85 -18.80 17.41 -14.41
N ALA A 86 -18.60 18.15 -13.32
CA ALA A 86 -19.68 18.84 -12.61
C ALA A 86 -20.39 19.87 -13.51
N ALA A 87 -19.62 20.62 -14.31
CA ALA A 87 -20.15 21.62 -15.25
C ALA A 87 -21.09 21.02 -16.31
N LYS A 88 -20.89 19.75 -16.69
CA LYS A 88 -21.71 19.04 -17.68
C LYS A 88 -23.08 18.59 -17.15
N LYS A 89 -23.33 18.63 -15.83
CA LYS A 89 -24.59 18.22 -15.18
C LYS A 89 -25.10 16.85 -15.66
N LEU A 90 -24.17 15.89 -15.79
CA LEU A 90 -24.47 14.55 -16.28
C LEU A 90 -25.41 13.80 -15.32
N ASP A 91 -26.18 12.85 -15.86
CA ASP A 91 -26.98 11.92 -15.09
C ASP A 91 -26.13 10.97 -14.21
N LYS A 92 -26.83 10.13 -13.43
CA LYS A 92 -26.27 9.07 -12.60
C LYS A 92 -26.86 7.70 -12.96
N GLU A 93 -27.17 7.48 -14.23
CA GLU A 93 -27.69 6.20 -14.70
C GLU A 93 -26.65 5.09 -14.56
N TYR A 94 -27.13 3.84 -14.56
CA TYR A 94 -26.24 2.68 -14.51
C TYR A 94 -25.26 2.67 -15.68
N LEU A 95 -24.01 2.34 -15.39
CA LEU A 95 -23.07 1.96 -16.43
C LEU A 95 -23.40 0.56 -16.97
N PRO A 96 -22.93 0.22 -18.19
CA PRO A 96 -22.86 -1.16 -18.64
C PRO A 96 -22.10 -2.04 -17.64
N ILE A 97 -22.37 -3.35 -17.66
CA ILE A 97 -21.71 -4.33 -16.76
C ILE A 97 -20.18 -4.28 -16.90
N GLY A 98 -19.67 -4.11 -18.12
CA GLY A 98 -18.23 -3.96 -18.39
C GLY A 98 -17.67 -2.58 -18.04
N GLY A 99 -18.51 -1.66 -17.56
CA GLY A 99 -18.18 -0.28 -17.23
C GLY A 99 -18.27 0.70 -18.39
N MET A 100 -17.62 1.85 -18.20
CA MET A 100 -17.54 2.93 -19.18
C MET A 100 -16.56 2.57 -20.30
N ALA A 101 -17.03 2.52 -21.54
CA ALA A 101 -16.25 2.04 -22.68
C ALA A 101 -14.99 2.91 -22.93
N GLU A 102 -15.14 4.23 -22.82
CA GLU A 102 -14.05 5.20 -23.00
C GLU A 102 -12.96 5.03 -21.94
N PHE A 103 -13.37 4.74 -20.70
CA PHE A 103 -12.43 4.42 -19.62
C PHE A 103 -11.72 3.09 -19.89
N SER A 104 -12.45 2.02 -20.21
CA SER A 104 -11.84 0.70 -20.46
C SER A 104 -10.83 0.74 -21.61
N LYS A 105 -11.14 1.46 -22.69
CA LYS A 105 -10.21 1.69 -23.81
C LYS A 105 -8.95 2.43 -23.36
N ALA A 106 -9.09 3.55 -22.66
CA ALA A 106 -7.96 4.34 -22.18
C ALA A 106 -7.11 3.60 -21.14
N CYS A 107 -7.75 2.79 -20.28
CA CYS A 107 -7.09 1.90 -19.31
C CYS A 107 -6.19 0.88 -20.02
N ALA A 108 -6.69 0.24 -21.08
CA ALA A 108 -5.92 -0.71 -21.88
C ALA A 108 -4.78 -0.01 -22.64
N GLN A 109 -5.03 1.15 -23.23
CA GLN A 109 -4.02 1.95 -23.93
C GLN A 109 -2.87 2.37 -23.02
N LEU A 110 -3.17 2.81 -21.80
CA LEU A 110 -2.14 3.14 -20.81
C LEU A 110 -1.25 1.94 -20.50
N ALA A 111 -1.83 0.76 -20.32
CA ALA A 111 -1.06 -0.45 -19.99
C ALA A 111 -0.19 -0.93 -21.16
N LEU A 112 -0.81 -1.09 -22.32
CA LEU A 112 -0.21 -1.81 -23.45
C LEU A 112 0.62 -0.89 -24.36
N GLY A 113 0.37 0.42 -24.30
CA GLY A 113 0.86 1.40 -25.25
C GLY A 113 -0.11 1.55 -26.43
N PRO A 114 -0.36 2.77 -26.94
CA PRO A 114 -1.39 3.03 -27.94
C PRO A 114 -1.16 2.30 -29.27
N ASP A 115 0.11 1.99 -29.59
CA ASP A 115 0.52 1.35 -30.83
C ASP A 115 0.63 -0.18 -30.77
N ASN A 116 0.29 -0.79 -29.63
CA ASN A 116 0.44 -2.21 -29.41
C ASN A 116 -0.44 -3.06 -30.36
N GLU A 117 0.14 -4.14 -30.91
CA GLU A 117 -0.58 -5.06 -31.80
C GLU A 117 -1.84 -5.63 -31.16
N VAL A 118 -1.82 -5.93 -29.85
CA VAL A 118 -2.98 -6.46 -29.12
C VAL A 118 -4.20 -5.55 -29.20
N LEU A 119 -3.98 -4.22 -29.19
CA LEU A 119 -5.04 -3.23 -29.32
C LEU A 119 -5.50 -3.14 -30.78
N LYS A 120 -4.56 -3.12 -31.72
CA LYS A 120 -4.83 -2.99 -33.17
C LYS A 120 -5.62 -4.17 -33.72
N SER A 121 -5.32 -5.40 -33.29
CA SER A 121 -6.04 -6.60 -33.69
C SER A 121 -7.33 -6.83 -32.89
N GLY A 122 -7.57 -6.08 -31.82
CA GLY A 122 -8.75 -6.22 -30.97
C GLY A 122 -8.80 -7.54 -30.18
N ARG A 123 -7.65 -8.22 -30.02
CA ARG A 123 -7.55 -9.50 -29.31
C ARG A 123 -7.40 -9.34 -27.79
N SER A 124 -7.82 -8.22 -27.23
CA SER A 124 -7.93 -8.05 -25.78
C SER A 124 -9.29 -7.51 -25.40
N ILE A 125 -9.72 -7.84 -24.19
CA ILE A 125 -10.90 -7.25 -23.57
C ILE A 125 -10.51 -6.65 -22.21
N THR A 126 -10.97 -5.44 -21.97
CA THR A 126 -10.82 -4.75 -20.68
C THR A 126 -12.19 -4.42 -20.12
N VAL A 127 -12.45 -4.86 -18.88
CA VAL A 127 -13.63 -4.48 -18.11
C VAL A 127 -13.22 -3.60 -16.93
N GLN A 128 -14.01 -2.55 -16.67
CA GLN A 128 -13.83 -1.73 -15.48
C GLN A 128 -14.16 -2.55 -14.22
N THR A 129 -13.38 -2.35 -13.17
CA THR A 129 -13.53 -3.07 -11.89
C THR A 129 -13.37 -2.13 -10.70
N ILE A 130 -13.70 -2.63 -9.50
CA ILE A 130 -13.59 -1.90 -8.23
C ILE A 130 -12.11 -1.84 -7.80
N SER A 131 -11.33 -1.01 -8.49
CA SER A 131 -9.89 -0.88 -8.34
C SER A 131 -9.12 -2.19 -8.57
N GLY A 132 -7.83 -2.22 -8.23
CA GLY A 132 -6.99 -3.41 -8.41
C GLY A 132 -7.49 -4.63 -7.64
N THR A 133 -8.02 -4.45 -6.44
CA THR A 133 -8.60 -5.56 -5.65
C THR A 133 -9.81 -6.19 -6.34
N GLY A 134 -10.73 -5.36 -6.87
CA GLY A 134 -11.85 -5.83 -7.65
C GLY A 134 -11.40 -6.52 -8.94
N SER A 135 -10.38 -5.97 -9.60
CA SER A 135 -9.76 -6.56 -10.80
C SER A 135 -9.20 -7.95 -10.52
N LEU A 136 -8.37 -8.09 -9.49
CA LEU A 136 -7.82 -9.36 -9.03
C LEU A 136 -8.91 -10.36 -8.67
N ARG A 137 -9.98 -9.94 -7.96
CA ARG A 137 -11.08 -10.85 -7.59
C ARG A 137 -11.89 -11.30 -8.80
N VAL A 138 -12.20 -10.42 -9.74
CA VAL A 138 -12.86 -10.79 -11.00
C VAL A 138 -11.99 -11.76 -11.79
N GLY A 139 -10.69 -11.47 -11.92
CA GLY A 139 -9.74 -12.35 -12.60
C GLY A 139 -9.58 -13.70 -11.91
N ALA A 140 -9.47 -13.74 -10.59
CA ALA A 140 -9.39 -14.99 -9.81
C ALA A 140 -10.65 -15.84 -9.98
N ASN A 141 -11.84 -15.22 -9.93
CA ASN A 141 -13.10 -15.92 -10.18
C ASN A 141 -13.21 -16.42 -11.63
N PHE A 142 -12.70 -15.66 -12.61
CA PHE A 142 -12.66 -16.05 -14.02
C PHE A 142 -11.75 -17.27 -14.22
N VAL A 143 -10.53 -17.22 -13.69
CA VAL A 143 -9.59 -18.36 -13.71
C VAL A 143 -10.22 -19.57 -13.01
N SER A 144 -10.80 -19.40 -11.82
CA SER A 144 -11.47 -20.48 -11.09
C SER A 144 -12.60 -21.13 -11.90
N ARG A 145 -13.35 -20.35 -12.69
CA ARG A 145 -14.45 -20.90 -13.49
C ARG A 145 -14.02 -21.56 -14.79
N PHE A 146 -13.02 -21.00 -15.47
CA PHE A 146 -12.72 -21.36 -16.87
C PHE A 146 -11.34 -22.01 -17.08
N HIS A 147 -10.39 -21.78 -16.18
CA HIS A 147 -9.08 -22.42 -16.23
C HIS A 147 -9.13 -23.78 -15.52
N ASN A 148 -9.59 -24.80 -16.24
CA ASN A 148 -9.89 -26.12 -15.67
C ASN A 148 -8.67 -27.06 -15.53
N VAL A 149 -7.48 -26.62 -15.92
CA VAL A 149 -6.28 -27.48 -15.94
C VAL A 149 -5.48 -27.43 -14.65
N SER A 150 -5.45 -26.28 -13.97
CA SER A 150 -4.76 -26.13 -12.69
C SER A 150 -5.56 -25.21 -11.77
N ARG A 151 -5.56 -25.55 -10.48
CA ARG A 151 -6.07 -24.68 -9.42
C ARG A 151 -4.94 -23.97 -8.67
N ASP A 152 -3.69 -24.27 -8.98
CA ASP A 152 -2.54 -23.69 -8.30
C ASP A 152 -2.23 -22.28 -8.82
N VAL A 153 -2.12 -21.33 -7.89
CA VAL A 153 -1.70 -19.95 -8.09
C VAL A 153 -0.41 -19.74 -7.30
N TYR A 154 0.67 -19.42 -8.00
CA TYR A 154 1.98 -19.17 -7.44
C TYR A 154 2.18 -17.67 -7.18
N LEU A 155 2.32 -17.31 -5.91
CA LEU A 155 2.62 -15.95 -5.47
C LEU A 155 4.13 -15.78 -5.15
N PRO A 156 4.73 -14.59 -5.33
CA PRO A 156 6.08 -14.35 -4.83
C PRO A 156 6.12 -14.48 -3.29
N LYS A 157 7.29 -14.85 -2.75
CA LYS A 157 7.55 -14.88 -1.30
C LYS A 157 8.39 -13.65 -0.87
N PRO A 158 7.84 -12.71 -0.07
CA PRO A 158 6.42 -12.51 0.24
C PRO A 158 5.66 -11.88 -0.94
N SER A 159 4.36 -11.67 -0.78
CA SER A 159 3.51 -10.89 -1.69
C SER A 159 2.58 -9.98 -0.90
N TRP A 160 1.76 -9.18 -1.57
CA TRP A 160 0.73 -8.39 -0.90
C TRP A 160 -0.23 -9.32 -0.15
N GLY A 161 -0.40 -9.09 1.16
CA GLY A 161 -1.12 -10.02 2.04
C GLY A 161 -2.54 -10.35 1.57
N ASN A 162 -3.20 -9.45 0.85
CA ASN A 162 -4.55 -9.68 0.34
C ASN A 162 -4.62 -10.58 -0.91
N HIS A 163 -3.50 -10.89 -1.58
CA HIS A 163 -3.49 -11.89 -2.66
C HIS A 163 -3.99 -13.25 -2.16
N THR A 164 -3.53 -13.66 -0.97
CA THR A 164 -3.91 -14.91 -0.33
C THR A 164 -5.44 -15.07 -0.22
N PRO A 165 -6.18 -14.22 0.52
CA PRO A 165 -7.63 -14.36 0.62
C PRO A 165 -8.34 -14.13 -0.73
N ILE A 166 -7.86 -13.25 -1.62
CA ILE A 166 -8.50 -13.04 -2.93
C ILE A 166 -8.58 -14.36 -3.73
N PHE A 167 -7.45 -15.06 -3.85
CA PHE A 167 -7.39 -16.30 -4.64
C PHE A 167 -8.00 -17.48 -3.87
N ARG A 168 -7.77 -17.60 -2.56
CA ARG A 168 -8.39 -18.65 -1.73
C ARG A 168 -9.90 -18.56 -1.76
N ASP A 169 -10.47 -17.37 -1.58
CA ASP A 169 -11.92 -17.16 -1.54
C ASP A 169 -12.55 -17.17 -2.94
N ALA A 170 -11.72 -17.26 -3.99
CA ALA A 170 -12.14 -17.62 -5.35
C ALA A 170 -12.07 -19.14 -5.61
N GLY A 171 -11.63 -19.95 -4.64
CA GLY A 171 -11.52 -21.41 -4.75
C GLY A 171 -10.19 -21.90 -5.34
N MET A 172 -9.17 -21.03 -5.43
CA MET A 172 -7.84 -21.39 -5.93
C MET A 172 -6.94 -21.91 -4.80
N GLN A 173 -5.92 -22.66 -5.18
CA GLN A 173 -4.90 -23.23 -4.28
C GLN A 173 -3.65 -22.36 -4.32
N LEU A 174 -3.17 -21.95 -3.15
CA LEU A 174 -2.01 -21.07 -3.06
C LEU A 174 -0.72 -21.87 -2.96
N LYS A 175 0.20 -21.54 -3.87
CA LYS A 175 1.61 -21.92 -3.83
C LYS A 175 2.43 -20.65 -3.83
N ALA A 176 3.74 -20.78 -3.66
CA ALA A 176 4.59 -19.62 -3.70
C ALA A 176 5.98 -19.95 -4.24
N TYR A 177 6.62 -18.97 -4.87
CA TYR A 177 7.98 -19.08 -5.41
C TYR A 177 8.93 -18.06 -4.75
N SER A 178 10.20 -18.40 -4.65
CA SER A 178 11.24 -17.52 -4.11
C SER A 178 11.28 -16.19 -4.84
N TYR A 179 11.45 -15.10 -4.09
CA TYR A 179 11.45 -13.75 -4.63
C TYR A 179 12.35 -12.81 -3.83
N TYR A 180 12.06 -12.61 -2.55
CA TYR A 180 12.87 -11.74 -1.69
C TYR A 180 13.98 -12.53 -1.00
N ASP A 181 15.22 -12.05 -1.09
CA ASP A 181 16.35 -12.56 -0.31
C ASP A 181 16.52 -11.74 0.97
N PRO A 182 16.19 -12.29 2.16
CA PRO A 182 16.34 -11.57 3.43
C PRO A 182 17.80 -11.29 3.81
N LYS A 183 18.79 -11.96 3.18
CA LYS A 183 20.21 -11.72 3.47
C LYS A 183 20.73 -10.46 2.78
N THR A 184 20.24 -10.19 1.57
CA THR A 184 20.66 -9.05 0.75
C THR A 184 19.62 -7.93 0.72
N CYS A 185 18.40 -8.19 1.22
CA CYS A 185 17.23 -7.33 1.05
C CYS A 185 16.91 -7.02 -0.43
N GLY A 186 17.34 -7.91 -1.34
CA GLY A 186 17.20 -7.80 -2.79
C GLY A 186 16.43 -8.97 -3.40
N PHE A 187 16.56 -9.14 -4.72
CA PHE A 187 15.84 -10.16 -5.48
C PHE A 187 16.62 -11.48 -5.51
N ASP A 188 16.05 -12.56 -4.95
CA ASP A 188 16.56 -13.93 -5.05
C ASP A 188 16.32 -14.49 -6.46
N PHE A 189 17.06 -13.95 -7.44
CA PHE A 189 16.86 -14.30 -8.84
C PHE A 189 17.11 -15.78 -9.12
N LYS A 190 18.17 -16.35 -8.51
CA LYS A 190 18.50 -17.76 -8.68
C LYS A 190 17.41 -18.66 -8.10
N GLY A 191 16.98 -18.40 -6.85
CA GLY A 191 15.89 -19.14 -6.23
C GLY A 191 14.59 -19.00 -7.02
N ALA A 192 14.29 -17.80 -7.54
CA ALA A 192 13.12 -17.57 -8.38
C ALA A 192 13.15 -18.43 -9.65
N LEU A 193 14.24 -18.43 -10.41
CA LEU A 193 14.37 -19.27 -11.61
C LEU A 193 14.30 -20.77 -11.28
N ASP A 194 14.98 -21.20 -10.21
CA ASP A 194 15.01 -22.60 -9.80
C ASP A 194 13.60 -23.10 -9.42
N GLU A 195 12.82 -22.30 -8.67
CA GLU A 195 11.45 -22.67 -8.29
C GLU A 195 10.46 -22.54 -9.46
N ILE A 196 10.55 -21.47 -10.28
CA ILE A 196 9.69 -21.30 -11.47
C ILE A 196 9.90 -22.45 -12.46
N SER A 197 11.13 -22.93 -12.63
CA SER A 197 11.44 -24.04 -13.54
C SER A 197 10.75 -25.36 -13.18
N LYS A 198 10.28 -25.49 -11.92
CA LYS A 198 9.62 -26.68 -11.37
C LYS A 198 8.11 -26.52 -11.28
N ILE A 199 7.57 -25.33 -11.57
CA ILE A 199 6.12 -25.10 -11.56
C ILE A 199 5.46 -26.02 -12.60
N PRO A 200 4.40 -26.78 -12.24
CA PRO A 200 3.66 -27.61 -13.19
C PRO A 200 3.12 -26.76 -14.33
N GLU A 201 3.23 -27.25 -15.57
CA GLU A 201 2.74 -26.53 -16.74
C GLU A 201 1.26 -26.14 -16.59
N LYS A 202 0.88 -25.03 -17.21
CA LYS A 202 -0.48 -24.47 -17.14
C LYS A 202 -0.92 -24.06 -15.73
N SER A 203 -0.03 -24.00 -14.73
CA SER A 203 -0.32 -23.33 -13.46
C SER A 203 -0.38 -21.81 -13.65
N VAL A 204 -0.99 -21.10 -12.70
CA VAL A 204 -1.04 -19.64 -12.73
C VAL A 204 0.12 -19.08 -11.92
N ILE A 205 0.84 -18.10 -12.48
CA ILE A 205 1.88 -17.34 -11.78
C ILE A 205 1.46 -15.88 -11.69
N VAL A 206 1.46 -15.33 -10.47
CA VAL A 206 1.15 -13.92 -10.23
C VAL A 206 2.46 -13.14 -10.19
N LEU A 207 2.54 -12.08 -11.00
CA LEU A 207 3.69 -11.20 -11.09
C LEU A 207 3.28 -9.77 -10.74
N HIS A 208 4.07 -9.09 -9.91
CA HIS A 208 3.91 -7.64 -9.74
C HIS A 208 4.63 -6.99 -10.92
N ALA A 209 3.94 -6.12 -11.66
CA ALA A 209 4.51 -5.50 -12.86
C ALA A 209 5.73 -4.61 -12.54
N CYS A 210 5.64 -3.89 -11.42
CA CYS A 210 6.66 -3.01 -10.83
C CYS A 210 6.26 -2.64 -9.39
N ALA A 211 7.20 -2.07 -8.63
CA ALA A 211 7.07 -1.66 -7.24
C ALA A 211 6.45 -2.77 -6.38
N HIS A 212 7.12 -3.92 -6.31
CA HIS A 212 6.63 -5.09 -5.60
C HIS A 212 6.16 -4.75 -4.17
N ASN A 213 4.93 -5.14 -3.85
CA ASN A 213 4.37 -4.96 -2.51
C ASN A 213 4.47 -6.30 -1.76
N PRO A 214 5.19 -6.37 -0.62
CA PRO A 214 5.56 -5.25 0.25
C PRO A 214 7.03 -4.78 0.19
N THR A 215 7.89 -5.40 -0.61
CA THR A 215 9.34 -5.25 -0.43
C THR A 215 9.96 -4.06 -1.15
N GLY A 216 9.35 -3.58 -2.23
CA GLY A 216 9.93 -2.64 -3.19
C GLY A 216 11.02 -3.26 -4.08
N VAL A 217 11.33 -4.55 -3.94
CA VAL A 217 12.35 -5.22 -4.76
C VAL A 217 11.75 -5.63 -6.09
N ASP A 218 12.34 -5.18 -7.21
CA ASP A 218 11.88 -5.55 -8.56
C ASP A 218 12.99 -6.25 -9.36
N PRO A 219 12.66 -7.22 -10.24
CA PRO A 219 13.61 -7.74 -11.21
C PRO A 219 14.06 -6.66 -12.20
N ARG A 220 15.33 -6.70 -12.58
CA ARG A 220 15.86 -5.83 -13.65
C ARG A 220 15.45 -6.35 -15.04
N PRO A 221 15.50 -5.51 -16.09
CA PRO A 221 15.05 -5.90 -17.43
C PRO A 221 15.65 -7.21 -17.94
N GLU A 222 16.94 -7.46 -17.73
CA GLU A 222 17.59 -8.71 -18.11
C GLU A 222 17.05 -9.93 -17.35
N GLN A 223 16.74 -9.77 -16.06
CA GLN A 223 16.14 -10.84 -15.24
C GLN A 223 14.71 -11.12 -15.68
N TRP A 224 13.94 -10.08 -16.00
CA TRP A 224 12.61 -10.22 -16.59
C TRP A 224 12.63 -10.99 -17.92
N LYS A 225 13.64 -10.77 -18.77
CA LYS A 225 13.79 -11.53 -20.03
C LYS A 225 13.96 -13.02 -19.79
N GLU A 226 14.85 -13.39 -18.87
CA GLU A 226 15.07 -14.78 -18.50
C GLU A 226 13.83 -15.42 -17.88
N MET A 227 13.14 -14.70 -16.98
CA MET A 227 11.88 -15.16 -16.40
C MET A 227 10.81 -15.35 -17.47
N ALA A 228 10.63 -14.39 -18.40
CA ALA A 228 9.64 -14.49 -19.46
C ALA A 228 9.88 -15.71 -20.37
N ALA A 229 11.14 -15.97 -20.72
CA ALA A 229 11.52 -17.13 -21.53
C ALA A 229 11.24 -18.45 -20.79
N LEU A 230 11.61 -18.53 -19.51
CA LEU A 230 11.36 -19.71 -18.69
C LEU A 230 9.85 -19.96 -18.50
N ILE A 231 9.09 -18.93 -18.15
CA ILE A 231 7.63 -18.99 -17.96
C ILE A 231 6.95 -19.44 -19.26
N LYS A 232 7.41 -18.95 -20.43
CA LYS A 232 6.90 -19.37 -21.73
C LYS A 232 7.19 -20.84 -21.99
N LYS A 233 8.43 -21.26 -21.74
CA LYS A 233 8.86 -22.67 -21.88
C LYS A 233 8.05 -23.61 -20.99
N ARG A 234 7.70 -23.17 -19.78
CA ARG A 234 6.85 -23.91 -18.83
C ARG A 234 5.36 -23.78 -19.13
N ASN A 235 4.97 -23.00 -20.15
CA ASN A 235 3.58 -22.78 -20.53
C ASN A 235 2.67 -22.38 -19.35
N LEU A 236 3.13 -21.43 -18.53
CA LEU A 236 2.37 -20.93 -17.37
C LEU A 236 1.43 -19.79 -17.79
N LEU A 237 0.27 -19.70 -17.13
CA LEU A 237 -0.64 -18.57 -17.29
C LEU A 237 -0.17 -17.41 -16.41
N VAL A 238 0.19 -16.30 -17.03
CA VAL A 238 0.71 -15.12 -16.33
C VAL A 238 -0.43 -14.19 -15.92
N PHE A 239 -0.48 -13.85 -14.64
CA PHE A 239 -1.39 -12.85 -14.09
C PHE A 239 -0.59 -11.69 -13.48
N PHE A 240 -0.52 -10.57 -14.20
CA PHE A 240 0.11 -9.35 -13.71
C PHE A 240 -0.81 -8.57 -12.76
N ASP A 241 -0.27 -8.11 -11.63
CA ASP A 241 -0.83 -7.03 -10.82
C ASP A 241 -0.01 -5.75 -11.04
N MET A 242 -0.63 -4.72 -11.63
CA MET A 242 0.02 -3.46 -11.99
C MET A 242 -0.69 -2.28 -11.30
N ALA A 243 -0.40 -2.12 -10.01
CA ALA A 243 -1.04 -1.10 -9.18
C ALA A 243 -0.31 0.26 -9.13
N TYR A 244 0.91 0.34 -9.69
CA TYR A 244 1.83 1.47 -9.49
C TYR A 244 2.39 2.09 -10.78
N GLN A 245 1.80 1.81 -11.95
CA GLN A 245 2.30 2.34 -13.23
C GLN A 245 2.41 3.88 -13.21
N GLY A 246 3.60 4.41 -13.49
CA GLY A 246 3.97 5.82 -13.44
C GLY A 246 4.37 6.28 -12.02
N PHE A 247 3.76 5.71 -10.98
CA PHE A 247 4.04 6.07 -9.59
C PHE A 247 5.32 5.40 -9.06
N ALA A 248 5.77 4.30 -9.68
CA ALA A 248 6.94 3.57 -9.22
C ALA A 248 8.25 4.30 -9.57
N SER A 249 8.41 4.70 -10.84
CA SER A 249 9.64 5.36 -11.32
C SER A 249 9.44 6.80 -11.84
N GLY A 250 8.19 7.27 -11.96
CA GLY A 250 7.87 8.52 -12.63
C GLY A 250 7.69 8.39 -14.15
N ASP A 251 7.85 7.18 -14.70
CA ASP A 251 7.75 6.88 -16.12
C ASP A 251 6.75 5.73 -16.34
N ILE A 252 5.64 6.04 -17.01
CA ILE A 252 4.54 5.10 -17.26
C ILE A 252 4.91 3.95 -18.20
N ASP A 253 5.88 4.15 -19.10
CA ASP A 253 6.28 3.17 -20.09
C ASP A 253 7.34 2.23 -19.52
N ARG A 254 8.29 2.78 -18.75
CA ARG A 254 9.24 1.98 -17.95
C ARG A 254 8.50 1.06 -16.98
N ASP A 255 7.50 1.58 -16.28
CA ASP A 255 6.75 0.82 -15.28
C ASP A 255 5.85 -0.27 -15.87
N ALA A 256 5.48 -0.16 -17.15
CA ALA A 256 4.72 -1.16 -17.90
C ALA A 256 5.60 -2.08 -18.76
N TRP A 257 6.92 -1.89 -18.76
CA TRP A 257 7.85 -2.57 -19.67
C TRP A 257 7.76 -4.10 -19.56
N ALA A 258 7.71 -4.65 -18.35
CA ALA A 258 7.63 -6.11 -18.14
C ALA A 258 6.34 -6.70 -18.74
N VAL A 259 5.20 -6.03 -18.54
CA VAL A 259 3.90 -6.44 -19.10
C VAL A 259 3.97 -6.47 -20.63
N ARG A 260 4.48 -5.39 -21.23
CA ARG A 260 4.60 -5.26 -22.68
C ARG A 260 5.59 -6.26 -23.28
N TYR A 261 6.71 -6.50 -22.60
CA TYR A 261 7.70 -7.48 -23.02
C TYR A 261 7.15 -8.91 -23.01
N PHE A 262 6.39 -9.30 -21.99
CA PHE A 262 5.74 -10.62 -21.98
C PHE A 262 4.78 -10.79 -23.17
N ILE A 263 3.98 -9.77 -23.47
CA ILE A 263 3.09 -9.78 -24.64
C ILE A 263 3.89 -9.90 -25.95
N GLU A 264 4.97 -9.13 -26.10
CA GLU A 264 5.87 -9.19 -27.26
C GLU A 264 6.48 -10.59 -27.44
N GLN A 265 6.82 -11.25 -26.32
CA GLN A 265 7.29 -12.64 -26.33
C GLN A 265 6.14 -13.65 -26.55
N GLY A 266 4.93 -13.22 -26.87
CA GLY A 266 3.80 -14.08 -27.23
C GLY A 266 3.05 -14.67 -26.03
N HIS A 267 3.17 -14.08 -24.84
CA HIS A 267 2.32 -14.45 -23.71
C HIS A 267 0.93 -13.81 -23.84
N ASN A 268 -0.11 -14.63 -23.68
CA ASN A 268 -1.47 -14.16 -23.48
C ASN A 268 -1.73 -14.04 -21.97
N ILE A 269 -1.65 -12.80 -21.47
CA ILE A 269 -1.65 -12.50 -20.04
C ILE A 269 -3.04 -12.13 -19.51
N LEU A 270 -3.19 -12.25 -18.19
CA LEU A 270 -4.20 -11.55 -17.40
C LEU A 270 -3.54 -10.34 -16.74
N LEU A 271 -4.26 -9.22 -16.65
CA LEU A 271 -3.71 -7.98 -16.09
C LEU A 271 -4.73 -7.28 -15.21
N SER A 272 -4.34 -7.00 -13.97
CA SER A 272 -5.02 -6.11 -13.03
C SER A 272 -4.38 -4.74 -13.03
N GLN A 273 -5.18 -3.68 -13.17
CA GLN A 273 -4.75 -2.29 -13.05
C GLN A 273 -5.50 -1.56 -11.94
N SER A 274 -4.82 -0.62 -11.28
CA SER A 274 -5.39 0.24 -10.26
C SER A 274 -4.99 1.70 -10.47
N PHE A 275 -5.96 2.60 -10.37
CA PHE A 275 -5.72 4.05 -10.40
C PHE A 275 -5.67 4.70 -9.02
N ALA A 276 -5.68 3.89 -7.95
CA ALA A 276 -5.69 4.38 -6.59
C ALA A 276 -4.44 5.21 -6.24
N LYS A 277 -3.26 4.85 -6.79
CA LYS A 277 -1.99 5.49 -6.43
C LYS A 277 -1.57 6.51 -7.48
N ASN A 278 -1.47 6.10 -8.74
CA ASN A 278 -0.98 6.97 -9.80
C ASN A 278 -1.89 8.17 -10.11
N MET A 279 -3.19 8.11 -9.80
CA MET A 279 -4.12 9.25 -9.87
C MET A 279 -4.64 9.69 -8.50
N GLY A 280 -4.17 9.10 -7.39
CA GLY A 280 -4.68 9.41 -6.05
C GLY A 280 -6.17 9.05 -5.81
N LEU A 281 -6.78 8.25 -6.69
CA LEU A 281 -8.22 7.91 -6.65
C LEU A 281 -8.52 6.74 -5.68
N TYR A 282 -7.95 6.79 -4.48
CA TYR A 282 -8.01 5.70 -3.50
C TYR A 282 -9.45 5.25 -3.21
N GLY A 283 -10.30 6.19 -2.76
CA GLY A 283 -11.67 5.94 -2.31
C GLY A 283 -12.67 5.79 -3.45
N GLU A 284 -12.34 6.27 -4.65
CA GLU A 284 -13.20 6.21 -5.84
C GLU A 284 -13.22 4.82 -6.51
N ARG A 285 -12.27 3.96 -6.12
CA ARG A 285 -12.21 2.54 -6.49
C ARG A 285 -12.15 2.28 -8.01
N VAL A 286 -11.19 2.90 -8.68
CA VAL A 286 -11.03 2.82 -10.15
C VAL A 286 -9.94 1.83 -10.55
N GLY A 287 -10.26 0.90 -11.44
CA GLY A 287 -9.34 -0.12 -11.95
C GLY A 287 -9.90 -0.83 -13.19
N GLY A 288 -9.07 -1.66 -13.80
CA GLY A 288 -9.41 -2.44 -15.01
C GLY A 288 -8.89 -3.87 -14.90
N PHE A 289 -9.65 -4.83 -15.43
CA PHE A 289 -9.19 -6.20 -15.65
C PHE A 289 -9.11 -6.45 -17.14
N THR A 290 -7.91 -6.79 -17.62
CA THR A 290 -7.64 -7.04 -19.04
C THR A 290 -7.27 -8.50 -19.25
N VAL A 291 -7.85 -9.11 -20.27
CA VAL A 291 -7.47 -10.44 -20.77
C VAL A 291 -6.93 -10.26 -22.18
N VAL A 292 -5.69 -10.69 -22.42
CA VAL A 292 -5.13 -10.81 -23.77
C VAL A 292 -5.45 -12.20 -24.30
N CYS A 293 -6.15 -12.25 -25.42
CA CYS A 293 -6.66 -13.45 -26.06
C CYS A 293 -5.85 -13.80 -27.33
N LYS A 294 -6.15 -14.97 -27.88
CA LYS A 294 -5.64 -15.40 -29.18
C LYS A 294 -6.07 -14.46 -30.31
N ASP A 295 -7.35 -14.08 -30.34
CA ASP A 295 -7.95 -13.27 -31.40
C ASP A 295 -9.17 -12.49 -30.87
N ALA A 296 -9.77 -11.65 -31.71
CA ALA A 296 -10.92 -10.82 -31.37
C ALA A 296 -12.22 -11.62 -31.14
N GLU A 297 -12.35 -12.82 -31.72
CA GLU A 297 -13.52 -13.68 -31.50
C GLU A 297 -13.47 -14.24 -30.08
N GLU A 298 -12.31 -14.73 -29.66
CA GLU A 298 -12.08 -15.19 -28.30
C GLU A 298 -12.29 -14.07 -27.28
N ALA A 299 -11.81 -12.86 -27.56
CA ALA A 299 -12.01 -11.70 -26.70
C ALA A 299 -13.50 -11.41 -26.45
N LYS A 300 -14.37 -11.52 -27.47
CA LYS A 300 -15.83 -11.36 -27.33
C LYS A 300 -16.47 -12.45 -26.47
N ARG A 301 -16.04 -13.71 -26.63
CA ARG A 301 -16.52 -14.81 -25.76
C ARG A 301 -16.10 -14.58 -24.32
N VAL A 302 -14.84 -14.20 -24.09
CA VAL A 302 -14.32 -13.86 -22.76
C VAL A 302 -15.10 -12.69 -22.15
N GLU A 303 -15.35 -11.62 -22.91
CA GLU A 303 -16.16 -10.48 -22.46
C GLU A 303 -17.53 -10.93 -21.95
N SER A 304 -18.23 -11.78 -22.71
CA SER A 304 -19.57 -12.25 -22.35
C SER A 304 -19.58 -12.97 -21.00
N GLN A 305 -18.56 -13.80 -20.75
CA GLN A 305 -18.41 -14.55 -19.50
C GLN A 305 -17.98 -13.66 -18.33
N LEU A 306 -17.13 -12.67 -18.57
CA LEU A 306 -16.80 -11.66 -17.57
C LEU A 306 -18.04 -10.87 -17.15
N LYS A 307 -18.91 -10.49 -18.08
CA LYS A 307 -20.17 -9.79 -17.76
C LYS A 307 -21.11 -10.68 -16.95
N ILE A 308 -21.25 -11.95 -17.32
CA ILE A 308 -22.04 -12.93 -16.54
C ILE A 308 -21.46 -13.11 -15.13
N LEU A 309 -20.13 -13.07 -15.00
CA LEU A 309 -19.45 -13.23 -13.71
C LEU A 309 -19.58 -11.98 -12.83
N ILE A 310 -19.48 -10.78 -13.40
CA ILE A 310 -19.52 -9.50 -12.68
C ILE A 310 -20.92 -9.18 -12.18
N ARG A 311 -21.95 -9.42 -13.01
CA ARG A 311 -23.34 -9.07 -12.68
C ARG A 311 -23.81 -9.56 -11.30
N PRO A 312 -23.59 -10.81 -10.88
CA PRO A 312 -23.97 -11.28 -9.56
C PRO A 312 -23.01 -10.88 -8.43
N ILE A 313 -21.86 -10.26 -8.72
CA ILE A 313 -20.95 -9.74 -7.69
C ILE A 313 -21.39 -8.32 -7.29
N TYR A 314 -21.56 -7.44 -8.27
CA TYR A 314 -21.92 -6.03 -8.02
C TYR A 314 -22.74 -5.37 -9.14
N SER A 315 -23.33 -6.14 -10.06
CA SER A 315 -24.12 -5.66 -11.21
C SER A 315 -23.32 -4.87 -12.23
N ASN A 316 -22.88 -3.65 -11.90
CA ASN A 316 -22.11 -2.75 -12.75
C ASN A 316 -21.17 -1.88 -11.86
N PRO A 317 -20.04 -1.41 -12.39
CA PRO A 317 -19.02 -0.73 -11.58
C PRO A 317 -19.34 0.76 -11.32
N PRO A 318 -18.74 1.40 -10.30
CA PRO A 318 -19.02 2.79 -9.92
C PRO A 318 -18.53 3.79 -10.97
N MET A 319 -19.30 4.86 -11.23
CA MET A 319 -19.05 5.75 -12.36
C MET A 319 -18.10 6.92 -12.08
N ASN A 320 -18.04 7.44 -10.85
CA ASN A 320 -17.44 8.75 -10.57
C ASN A 320 -15.94 8.79 -10.88
N GLY A 321 -15.16 7.93 -10.22
CA GLY A 321 -13.75 7.83 -10.51
C GLY A 321 -13.42 7.39 -11.95
N ALA A 322 -14.27 6.59 -12.59
CA ALA A 322 -14.09 6.21 -14.00
C ALA A 322 -14.27 7.41 -14.93
N ARG A 323 -15.24 8.30 -14.65
CA ARG A 323 -15.40 9.58 -15.36
C ARG A 323 -14.17 10.46 -15.18
N ILE A 324 -13.63 10.56 -13.96
CA ILE A 324 -12.41 11.34 -13.67
C ILE A 324 -11.22 10.79 -14.47
N ALA A 325 -10.91 9.49 -14.31
CA ALA A 325 -9.79 8.85 -15.00
C ALA A 325 -9.94 8.92 -16.52
N SER A 326 -11.15 8.66 -17.05
CA SER A 326 -11.44 8.79 -18.49
C SER A 326 -11.23 10.22 -18.99
N THR A 327 -11.67 11.23 -18.22
CA THR A 327 -11.50 12.64 -18.58
C THR A 327 -10.01 13.01 -18.63
N ILE A 328 -9.21 12.57 -17.65
CA ILE A 328 -7.77 12.82 -17.63
C ILE A 328 -7.08 12.12 -18.81
N LEU A 329 -7.32 10.82 -19.01
CA LEU A 329 -6.63 10.03 -20.03
C LEU A 329 -6.99 10.44 -21.46
N ASN A 330 -8.20 10.94 -21.69
CA ASN A 330 -8.69 11.31 -23.02
C ASN A 330 -8.62 12.82 -23.32
N THR A 331 -8.10 13.64 -22.40
CA THR A 331 -7.91 15.08 -22.61
C THR A 331 -6.41 15.39 -22.62
N PRO A 332 -5.79 15.73 -23.77
CA PRO A 332 -4.34 15.86 -23.90
C PRO A 332 -3.68 16.77 -22.85
N GLU A 333 -4.33 17.87 -22.51
CA GLU A 333 -3.83 18.85 -21.53
C GLU A 333 -3.82 18.26 -20.12
N LEU A 334 -4.91 17.61 -19.71
CA LEU A 334 -5.00 16.95 -18.40
C LEU A 334 -4.09 15.73 -18.31
N TYR A 335 -3.96 14.98 -19.40
CA TYR A 335 -3.05 13.83 -19.48
C TYR A 335 -1.60 14.28 -19.28
N LYS A 336 -1.18 15.35 -19.97
CA LYS A 336 0.16 15.92 -19.81
C LYS A 336 0.40 16.43 -18.39
N GLU A 337 -0.58 17.11 -17.79
CA GLU A 337 -0.50 17.56 -16.39
C GLU A 337 -0.38 16.37 -15.43
N TRP A 338 -1.20 15.32 -15.62
CA TRP A 338 -1.13 14.10 -14.83
C TRP A 338 0.25 13.44 -14.88
N LEU A 339 0.88 13.35 -16.06
CA LEU A 339 2.22 12.80 -16.20
C LEU A 339 3.27 13.58 -15.39
N VAL A 340 3.15 14.91 -15.32
CA VAL A 340 4.01 15.75 -14.47
C VAL A 340 3.75 15.49 -13.00
N GLU A 341 2.49 15.43 -12.58
CA GLU A 341 2.12 15.22 -11.17
C GLU A 341 2.51 13.83 -10.66
N VAL A 342 2.28 12.77 -11.45
CA VAL A 342 2.68 11.41 -11.08
C VAL A 342 4.20 11.28 -10.99
N LYS A 343 4.94 11.93 -11.91
CA LYS A 343 6.39 12.02 -11.82
C LYS A 343 6.84 12.75 -10.54
N GLY A 344 6.23 13.88 -10.21
CA GLY A 344 6.54 14.61 -8.97
C GLY A 344 6.31 13.76 -7.71
N MET A 345 5.25 12.95 -7.68
CA MET A 345 5.02 12.00 -6.59
C MET A 345 6.12 10.94 -6.50
N ALA A 346 6.53 10.36 -7.63
CA ALA A 346 7.59 9.37 -7.68
C ALA A 346 8.96 9.96 -7.28
N ASP A 347 9.31 11.13 -7.82
CA ASP A 347 10.56 11.83 -7.52
C ASP A 347 10.67 12.15 -6.02
N ARG A 348 9.57 12.53 -5.36
CA ARG A 348 9.56 12.72 -3.89
C ARG A 348 9.92 11.43 -3.16
N ILE A 349 9.31 10.31 -3.53
CA ILE A 349 9.57 9.01 -2.89
C ILE A 349 11.04 8.59 -3.09
N ILE A 350 11.60 8.79 -4.28
CA ILE A 350 13.01 8.54 -4.57
C ILE A 350 13.90 9.41 -3.69
N LYS A 351 13.64 10.73 -3.64
CA LYS A 351 14.37 11.66 -2.77
C LYS A 351 14.32 11.25 -1.29
N MET A 352 13.16 10.80 -0.80
CA MET A 352 13.02 10.35 0.59
C MET A 352 13.86 9.10 0.90
N ARG A 353 14.02 8.18 -0.06
CA ARG A 353 14.91 7.01 0.08
C ARG A 353 16.37 7.44 0.18
N GLU A 354 16.80 8.31 -0.72
CA GLU A 354 18.17 8.86 -0.74
C GLU A 354 18.50 9.62 0.55
N MET A 355 17.58 10.48 0.99
CA MET A 355 17.73 11.24 2.24
C MET A 355 17.80 10.33 3.46
N LEU A 356 16.97 9.29 3.53
CA LEU A 356 17.00 8.32 4.63
C LEU A 356 18.37 7.62 4.72
N VAL A 357 18.88 7.12 3.60
CA VAL A 357 20.20 6.45 3.57
C VAL A 357 21.33 7.43 3.89
N SER A 358 21.30 8.64 3.34
CA SER A 358 22.29 9.68 3.61
C SER A 358 22.34 10.04 5.10
N ASN A 359 21.17 10.22 5.72
CA ASN A 359 21.08 10.56 7.14
C ASN A 359 21.50 9.39 8.05
N LEU A 360 21.16 8.15 7.71
CA LEU A 360 21.66 6.97 8.44
C LEU A 360 23.18 6.89 8.43
N LYS A 361 23.81 7.22 7.30
CA LYS A 361 25.28 7.28 7.18
C LYS A 361 25.87 8.42 8.02
N LYS A 362 25.24 9.60 8.01
CA LYS A 362 25.66 10.76 8.83
C LYS A 362 25.57 10.48 10.33
N GLU A 363 24.56 9.73 10.78
CA GLU A 363 24.39 9.30 12.18
C GLU A 363 25.34 8.14 12.57
N GLY A 364 26.28 7.75 11.70
CA GLY A 364 27.33 6.78 12.01
C GLY A 364 26.92 5.31 11.86
N SER A 365 25.80 5.01 11.19
CA SER A 365 25.42 3.62 10.93
C SER A 365 26.46 2.89 10.08
N THR A 366 26.94 1.74 10.57
CA THR A 366 27.87 0.85 9.85
C THR A 366 27.16 -0.21 8.99
N HIS A 367 25.84 -0.33 9.08
CA HIS A 367 25.05 -1.24 8.24
C HIS A 367 24.99 -0.74 6.79
N ASN A 368 24.94 -1.68 5.84
CA ASN A 368 24.66 -1.36 4.45
C ASN A 368 23.16 -1.11 4.26
N TRP A 369 22.80 0.11 3.86
CA TRP A 369 21.42 0.54 3.61
C TRP A 369 21.10 0.76 2.12
N GLN A 370 21.98 0.32 1.21
CA GLN A 370 21.82 0.53 -0.24
C GLN A 370 20.50 -0.05 -0.78
N HIS A 371 19.99 -1.14 -0.18
CA HIS A 371 18.70 -1.74 -0.55
C HIS A 371 17.53 -0.76 -0.44
N VAL A 372 17.60 0.25 0.42
CA VAL A 372 16.55 1.29 0.54
C VAL A 372 16.48 2.14 -0.73
N ILE A 373 17.61 2.40 -1.39
CA ILE A 373 17.67 3.14 -2.67
C ILE A 373 17.36 2.20 -3.85
N ASP A 374 17.86 0.96 -3.81
CA ASP A 374 17.65 -0.01 -4.89
C ASP A 374 16.17 -0.45 -5.02
N GLN A 375 15.44 -0.45 -3.91
CA GLN A 375 14.01 -0.73 -3.88
C GLN A 375 13.18 0.43 -4.49
N ILE A 376 12.11 0.08 -5.18
CA ILE A 376 11.29 0.96 -6.02
C ILE A 376 9.88 1.13 -5.41
N GLY A 377 9.29 2.32 -5.62
CA GLY A 377 7.90 2.62 -5.27
C GLY A 377 7.69 2.95 -3.79
N MET A 378 6.44 2.83 -3.33
CA MET A 378 6.04 3.37 -2.01
C MET A 378 6.57 2.59 -0.81
N PHE A 379 6.77 1.28 -0.96
CA PHE A 379 7.08 0.39 0.16
C PHE A 379 8.55 -0.01 0.17
N CYS A 380 9.10 -0.14 1.36
CA CYS A 380 10.47 -0.55 1.60
C CYS A 380 10.50 -1.64 2.67
N PHE A 381 11.13 -2.76 2.37
CA PHE A 381 11.53 -3.72 3.39
C PHE A 381 12.88 -3.30 3.96
N THR A 382 12.87 -2.83 5.21
CA THR A 382 14.04 -2.26 5.87
C THR A 382 15.06 -3.31 6.29
N GLY A 383 14.63 -4.55 6.53
CA GLY A 383 15.43 -5.58 7.18
C GLY A 383 15.44 -5.50 8.72
N LEU A 384 14.69 -4.55 9.30
CA LEU A 384 14.52 -4.46 10.76
C LEU A 384 13.77 -5.69 11.29
N LYS A 385 14.24 -6.19 12.43
CA LYS A 385 13.63 -7.32 13.13
C LYS A 385 12.41 -6.88 13.94
N PRO A 386 11.47 -7.78 14.25
CA PRO A 386 10.27 -7.45 15.02
C PRO A 386 10.54 -6.71 16.33
N GLU A 387 11.58 -7.11 17.07
CA GLU A 387 12.00 -6.45 18.31
C GLU A 387 12.50 -5.01 18.09
N GLN A 388 13.16 -4.73 16.96
CA GLN A 388 13.60 -3.38 16.60
C GLN A 388 12.40 -2.51 16.20
N VAL A 389 11.43 -3.08 15.47
CA VAL A 389 10.17 -2.41 15.16
C VAL A 389 9.40 -2.06 16.43
N GLU A 390 9.33 -2.96 17.40
CA GLU A 390 8.66 -2.69 18.68
C GLU A 390 9.35 -1.57 19.46
N ARG A 391 10.69 -1.50 19.43
CA ARG A 391 11.43 -0.37 20.01
C ARG A 391 11.09 0.94 19.29
N LEU A 392 11.08 0.97 17.96
CA LEU A 392 10.71 2.16 17.18
C LEU A 392 9.30 2.66 17.52
N ILE A 393 8.34 1.76 17.74
CA ILE A 393 6.98 2.12 18.14
C ILE A 393 6.97 2.67 19.58
N LYS A 394 7.58 1.97 20.54
CA LYS A 394 7.48 2.29 21.98
C LYS A 394 8.33 3.49 22.40
N GLU A 395 9.56 3.58 21.89
CA GLU A 395 10.54 4.59 22.31
C GLU A 395 10.46 5.85 21.44
N PHE A 396 10.03 5.75 20.18
CA PHE A 396 10.10 6.84 19.21
C PHE A 396 8.77 7.20 18.53
N SER A 397 7.67 6.50 18.85
CA SER A 397 6.36 6.71 18.20
C SER A 397 6.42 6.59 16.66
N ILE A 398 7.28 5.71 16.13
CA ILE A 398 7.40 5.43 14.70
C ILE A 398 6.64 4.14 14.39
N TYR A 399 5.48 4.30 13.75
CA TYR A 399 4.53 3.21 13.50
C TYR A 399 4.78 2.56 12.15
N MET A 400 5.10 1.27 12.16
CA MET A 400 5.30 0.44 10.96
C MET A 400 4.81 -1.00 11.21
N THR A 401 4.77 -1.85 10.19
CA THR A 401 4.36 -3.25 10.38
C THR A 401 5.52 -4.11 10.90
N LYS A 402 5.20 -5.17 11.67
CA LYS A 402 6.19 -6.02 12.37
C LYS A 402 7.17 -6.75 11.45
N ASP A 403 6.87 -6.84 10.16
CA ASP A 403 7.74 -7.41 9.12
C ASP A 403 8.84 -6.44 8.66
N GLY A 404 8.96 -5.25 9.28
CA GLY A 404 9.97 -4.26 8.92
C GLY A 404 9.62 -3.46 7.67
N ARG A 405 8.38 -3.57 7.16
CA ARG A 405 7.91 -2.76 6.02
C ARG A 405 7.59 -1.34 6.46
N ILE A 406 8.17 -0.37 5.77
CA ILE A 406 7.78 1.03 5.86
C ILE A 406 7.10 1.50 4.56
N SER A 407 6.19 2.45 4.69
CA SER A 407 5.71 3.29 3.62
C SER A 407 6.56 4.55 3.57
N VAL A 408 7.37 4.68 2.52
CA VAL A 408 8.24 5.84 2.30
C VAL A 408 7.42 7.12 2.13
N ALA A 409 6.15 6.99 1.73
CA ALA A 409 5.23 8.12 1.68
C ALA A 409 5.02 8.82 3.03
N GLY A 410 5.23 8.13 4.16
CA GLY A 410 5.16 8.73 5.49
C GLY A 410 6.43 9.48 5.91
N VAL A 411 7.50 9.41 5.12
CA VAL A 411 8.73 10.19 5.34
C VAL A 411 8.53 11.58 4.74
N THR A 412 8.89 12.60 5.50
CA THR A 412 8.82 14.01 5.10
C THR A 412 10.21 14.60 5.16
N SER A 413 10.53 15.51 4.25
CA SER A 413 11.68 16.38 4.45
C SER A 413 11.29 17.49 5.41
N ALA A 414 12.19 17.87 6.32
CA ALA A 414 12.06 19.13 7.06
C ALA A 414 12.37 20.33 6.12
N ASN A 415 11.81 20.33 4.90
CA ASN A 415 12.18 21.22 3.81
C ASN A 415 11.99 22.68 4.19
N GLU A 416 10.95 23.05 4.93
CA GLU A 416 10.70 24.45 5.31
C GLU A 416 11.83 25.01 6.19
N LEU A 417 12.37 24.20 7.10
CA LEU A 417 13.56 24.56 7.90
C LEU A 417 14.82 24.56 7.03
N GLN A 418 14.99 23.57 6.16
CA GLN A 418 16.15 23.45 5.26
C GLN A 418 16.22 24.60 4.24
N SER A 419 15.10 24.94 3.60
CA SER A 419 14.98 26.06 2.66
C SER A 419 15.19 27.40 3.34
N LEU A 420 14.70 27.60 4.58
CA LEU A 420 14.99 28.82 5.34
C LEU A 420 16.50 28.99 5.60
N ALA A 421 17.20 27.90 5.92
CA ALA A 421 18.65 27.91 6.11
C ALA A 421 19.44 28.07 4.79
N GLU A 422 18.90 27.60 3.67
CA GLU A 422 19.50 27.77 2.35
C GLU A 422 19.30 29.20 1.81
N GLU A 423 18.14 29.82 2.03
CA GLU A 423 17.82 31.19 1.64
C GLU A 423 18.52 32.24 2.50
N HIS A 424 18.77 31.92 3.78
CA HIS A 424 19.40 32.80 4.75
C HIS A 424 20.66 32.16 5.30
N GLN A 425 21.83 32.54 4.80
CA GLN A 425 23.12 31.96 5.20
C GLN A 425 23.47 32.12 6.69
N ASN A 426 22.76 33.01 7.39
CA ASN A 426 22.86 33.25 8.83
C ASN A 426 21.84 32.44 9.66
N VAL A 427 21.02 31.59 9.03
CA VAL A 427 20.09 30.68 9.71
C VAL A 427 20.73 29.30 9.73
N HIS A 428 21.07 28.82 10.92
CA HIS A 428 21.63 27.50 11.14
C HIS A 428 20.59 26.58 11.79
N ILE A 429 20.37 25.40 11.21
CA ILE A 429 19.47 24.40 11.78
C ILE A 429 20.28 23.51 12.72
N ILE A 430 19.98 23.60 14.00
CA ILE A 430 20.62 22.78 15.03
C ILE A 430 19.58 21.81 15.57
N LYS A 431 19.93 20.52 15.56
CA LYS A 431 19.05 19.48 16.10
C LYS A 431 19.15 19.53 17.62
N LEU A 432 18.04 19.88 18.29
CA LEU A 432 17.92 19.91 19.74
C LEU A 432 16.85 18.91 20.21
N ASP A 433 17.26 17.96 21.04
CA ASP A 433 16.38 17.08 21.79
C ASP A 433 16.39 17.43 23.27
N VAL A 434 15.42 18.25 23.66
CA VAL A 434 15.25 18.81 25.01
C VAL A 434 14.99 17.78 26.11
N THR A 435 14.85 16.50 25.77
CA THR A 435 14.72 15.39 26.72
C THR A 435 16.05 14.64 26.95
N SER A 436 17.12 15.01 26.26
CA SER A 436 18.44 14.37 26.37
C SER A 436 19.51 15.38 26.74
N GLN A 437 20.09 15.23 27.93
CA GLN A 437 21.17 16.09 28.42
C GLN A 437 22.39 16.10 27.49
N GLU A 438 22.78 14.92 26.99
CA GLU A 438 23.87 14.77 26.01
C GLU A 438 23.56 15.52 24.71
N ASN A 439 22.30 15.48 24.26
CA ASN A 439 21.90 16.21 23.07
C ASN A 439 21.93 17.73 23.30
N ILE A 440 21.44 18.20 24.45
CA ILE A 440 21.49 19.61 24.85
C ILE A 440 22.94 20.10 24.86
N GLU A 441 23.86 19.39 25.51
CA GLU A 441 25.28 19.74 25.56
C GLU A 441 25.91 19.78 24.16
N ARG A 442 25.60 18.78 23.32
CA ARG A 442 26.08 18.75 21.93
C ARG A 442 25.53 19.91 21.11
N SER A 443 24.23 20.22 21.23
CA SER A 443 23.61 21.35 20.53
C SER A 443 24.21 22.67 21.00
N ALA A 444 24.49 22.81 22.31
CA ALA A 444 25.15 24.00 22.84
C ALA A 444 26.57 24.16 22.28
N SER A 445 27.36 23.09 22.20
CA SER A 445 28.68 23.12 21.56
C SER A 445 28.59 23.46 20.06
N GLU A 446 27.56 22.98 19.36
CA GLU A 446 27.33 23.31 17.95
C GLU A 446 26.95 24.79 17.78
N VAL A 447 26.07 25.33 18.63
CA VAL A 447 25.76 26.77 18.69
C VAL A 447 27.03 27.58 18.96
N GLU A 448 27.84 27.19 19.94
CA GLU A 448 29.07 27.90 20.33
C GLU A 448 30.07 27.99 19.17
N GLN A 449 30.23 26.91 18.40
CA GLN A 449 31.08 26.91 17.21
C GLN A 449 30.57 27.83 16.08
N LEU A 450 29.25 27.99 15.99
CA LEU A 450 28.60 28.82 14.96
C LEU A 450 28.62 30.31 15.33
N VAL A 451 28.38 30.65 16.59
CA VAL A 451 28.28 32.05 17.05
C VAL A 451 29.62 32.64 17.50
N GLN A 452 30.57 31.80 17.94
CA GLN A 452 31.92 32.21 18.38
C GLN A 452 31.87 33.44 19.32
N GLU A 453 32.73 34.44 19.09
CA GLU A 453 32.78 35.66 19.89
C GLU A 453 31.59 36.62 19.63
N GLU A 454 30.80 36.43 18.56
CA GLU A 454 29.66 37.30 18.23
C GLU A 454 28.44 37.03 19.12
N GLY A 455 28.33 35.82 19.67
CA GLY A 455 27.26 35.42 20.59
C GLY A 455 25.90 35.18 19.91
N LEU A 456 24.96 34.60 20.66
CA LEU A 456 23.63 34.24 20.15
C LEU A 456 22.63 35.40 20.35
N ASN A 457 22.22 36.07 19.26
CA ASN A 457 21.26 37.19 19.35
C ASN A 457 19.80 36.74 19.49
N CYS A 458 19.42 35.61 18.87
CA CYS A 458 18.04 35.13 18.85
C CYS A 458 18.00 33.60 18.74
N LEU A 459 17.30 32.95 19.66
CA LEU A 459 17.01 31.51 19.62
C LEU A 459 15.52 31.29 19.39
N ILE A 460 15.15 30.74 18.23
CA ILE A 460 13.78 30.32 17.96
C ILE A 460 13.68 28.83 18.32
N SER A 461 13.18 28.54 19.52
CA SER A 461 12.97 27.16 19.98
C SER A 461 11.50 26.75 19.83
N ASN A 462 11.26 25.75 18.98
CA ASN A 462 9.99 25.02 18.84
C ASN A 462 9.95 23.75 19.72
N ALA A 463 10.92 23.57 20.62
CA ALA A 463 11.04 22.32 21.38
C ALA A 463 10.16 22.27 22.64
N GLY A 464 9.42 23.34 22.94
CA GLY A 464 8.56 23.42 24.11
C GLY A 464 7.36 22.48 24.02
N ILE A 465 7.07 21.78 25.12
CA ILE A 465 5.88 20.92 25.24
C ILE A 465 4.77 21.64 25.99
N ASN A 466 3.56 21.63 25.43
CA ASN A 466 2.37 22.07 26.16
C ASN A 466 1.53 20.85 26.55
N VAL A 467 1.77 20.33 27.76
CA VAL A 467 0.91 19.31 28.35
C VAL A 467 -0.38 20.00 28.81
N ILE A 468 -1.49 19.70 28.11
CA ILE A 468 -2.84 20.13 28.48
C ILE A 468 -3.39 19.09 29.47
N ALA A 469 -3.47 19.46 30.74
CA ALA A 469 -4.08 18.67 31.80
C ALA A 469 -4.94 19.59 32.69
N ASN A 470 -6.02 19.07 33.25
CA ASN A 470 -6.79 19.78 34.27
C ASN A 470 -6.21 19.48 35.67
N LEU A 471 -6.57 20.29 36.67
CA LEU A 471 -6.08 20.13 38.05
C LEU A 471 -6.38 18.74 38.65
N GLU A 472 -7.40 18.06 38.13
CA GLU A 472 -7.82 16.73 38.59
C GLU A 472 -7.02 15.58 37.98
N THR A 473 -6.31 15.80 36.85
CA THR A 473 -5.62 14.75 36.08
C THR A 473 -4.13 14.98 35.89
N VAL A 474 -3.60 16.13 36.34
CA VAL A 474 -2.18 16.44 36.30
C VAL A 474 -1.43 15.69 37.40
N THR A 475 -0.34 15.01 37.04
CA THR A 475 0.53 14.30 37.99
C THR A 475 1.80 15.11 38.26
N ALA A 476 2.47 14.83 39.39
CA ALA A 476 3.77 15.44 39.70
C ALA A 476 4.80 15.18 38.60
N ASP A 477 4.85 13.95 38.07
CA ASP A 477 5.76 13.58 36.97
C ASP A 477 5.51 14.41 35.71
N LYS A 478 4.24 14.66 35.33
CA LYS A 478 3.89 15.50 34.18
C LYS A 478 4.27 16.97 34.40
N MET A 479 4.18 17.46 35.63
CA MET A 479 4.60 18.82 35.98
C MET A 479 6.12 18.95 35.94
N LEU A 480 6.84 17.94 36.44
CA LEU A 480 8.30 17.89 36.39
C LEU A 480 8.81 17.75 34.96
N GLU A 481 8.21 16.89 34.14
CA GLU A 481 8.53 16.75 32.72
C GLU A 481 8.33 18.08 31.98
N LYS A 482 7.17 18.75 32.16
CA LYS A 482 6.91 20.07 31.58
C LYS A 482 7.91 21.12 32.06
N PHE A 483 8.27 21.11 33.34
CA PHE A 483 9.24 22.03 33.92
C PHE A 483 10.64 21.81 33.33
N HIS A 484 11.13 20.55 33.31
CA HIS A 484 12.43 20.20 32.75
C HIS A 484 12.52 20.54 31.26
N THR A 485 11.53 20.13 30.46
CA THR A 485 11.53 20.34 29.02
C THR A 485 11.43 21.82 28.62
N ASN A 486 10.63 22.62 29.34
CA ASN A 486 10.41 24.03 28.96
C ASN A 486 11.29 25.04 29.70
N SER A 487 11.90 24.66 30.83
CA SER A 487 12.60 25.62 31.71
C SER A 487 14.06 25.29 31.98
N VAL A 488 14.48 24.03 31.76
CA VAL A 488 15.87 23.60 31.99
C VAL A 488 16.61 23.40 30.66
N ALA A 489 15.93 22.87 29.65
CA ALA A 489 16.53 22.63 28.34
C ALA A 489 16.77 23.90 27.47
N PRO A 490 15.97 24.98 27.55
CA PRO A 490 16.21 26.21 26.76
C PRO A 490 17.14 27.23 27.40
N SER A 491 17.64 26.99 28.61
CA SER A 491 18.37 27.96 29.45
C SER A 491 19.88 27.80 29.43
#